data_AF-A0A7X6YYN1-F1
#
_entry.id   AF-A0A7X6YYN1-F1
#
_cell.length_a   1.000
_cell.length_b   1.000
_cell.length_c   1.000
_cell.angle_alpha   90.00
_cell.angle_beta   90.00
_cell.angle_gamma   90.00
#
_symmetry.space_group_name_H-M   'P 1'
#
loop_
_entity.id
_entity.type
_entity.pdbx_description
1 polymer ?
#
loop_
_entity_poly.entity_id
_entity_poly.type
_entity_poly.pdbx_seq_one_letter_code
_entity_poly.pdbx_strand_id
1 'polypeptide(L)'
;NQDFSWSYYPPETFKVLVYIEDNDSFIIGSEILERYAFNSHYVVEIKDNSLTIVKNYDYLSEILNLLGRMLITVAIELAIAWLFTYRKHELTLILVVNIITQLILNIFLNITNYHQGIFYLIFVFLLGEIIVLLTEAIIYIMGMKRLAKKYNYPHKSVGHHVFYVIVANFASLFGGGLLLFFL
;
A
#
# COMPACT_ATOMS: atom_id res chain seq x y z
N ASN A 1 31.70 -2.10 -10.78
CA ASN A 1 31.09 -1.31 -9.69
C ASN A 1 30.82 -2.24 -8.53
N GLN A 2 31.64 -2.16 -7.48
CA GLN A 2 31.37 -2.82 -6.21
C GLN A 2 30.58 -1.83 -5.36
N ASP A 3 29.33 -2.14 -5.07
CA ASP A 3 28.52 -1.34 -4.17
C ASP A 3 28.99 -1.63 -2.74
N PHE A 4 29.49 -0.60 -2.06
CA PHE A 4 29.83 -0.68 -0.64
C PHE A 4 28.53 -0.56 0.17
N SER A 5 28.02 -1.67 0.71
CA SER A 5 26.82 -1.68 1.54
C SER A 5 27.16 -1.80 3.02
N TRP A 6 26.78 -0.81 3.83
CA TRP A 6 26.63 -0.98 5.27
C TRP A 6 25.26 -1.60 5.54
N SER A 7 25.21 -2.93 5.60
CA SER A 7 23.96 -3.69 5.56
C SER A 7 23.31 -3.93 6.93
N TYR A 8 24.03 -3.77 8.04
CA TYR A 8 23.52 -4.12 9.37
C TYR A 8 23.44 -2.90 10.29
N TYR A 9 22.22 -2.36 10.47
CA TYR A 9 21.88 -1.27 11.39
C TYR A 9 22.61 0.06 11.12
N PRO A 10 22.34 0.74 9.99
CA PRO A 10 22.84 2.10 9.80
C PRO A 10 22.38 3.00 10.96
N PRO A 11 23.27 3.86 11.50
CA PRO A 11 22.97 4.71 12.64
C PRO A 11 21.83 5.67 12.32
N GLU A 12 21.06 6.07 13.33
CA GLU A 12 19.94 7.00 13.16
C GLU A 12 20.39 8.35 12.63
N THR A 13 21.55 8.83 13.08
CA THR A 13 22.22 10.04 12.62
C THR A 13 23.55 9.69 11.96
N PHE A 14 23.85 10.31 10.83
CA PHE A 14 25.11 10.06 10.11
C PHE A 14 25.58 11.29 9.32
N LYS A 15 26.83 11.24 8.87
CA LYS A 15 27.39 12.21 7.90
C LYS A 15 27.94 11.46 6.70
N VAL A 16 27.82 12.08 5.53
CA VAL A 16 28.43 11.59 4.30
C VAL A 16 29.68 12.42 4.02
N LEU A 17 30.74 11.73 3.62
CA LEU A 17 31.98 12.31 3.15
C LEU A 17 32.36 11.61 1.85
N VAL A 18 32.95 12.37 0.93
CA VAL A 18 33.52 11.86 -0.31
C VAL A 18 35.02 12.05 -0.25
N TYR A 19 35.74 10.95 -0.41
CA TYR A 19 37.20 10.96 -0.52
C TYR A 19 37.62 11.17 -1.98
N ILE A 20 38.55 12.09 -2.21
CA ILE A 20 39.17 12.36 -3.50
C ILE A 20 40.61 11.88 -3.43
N GLU A 21 40.90 10.80 -4.14
CA GLU A 21 42.22 10.14 -4.14
C GLU A 21 43.32 11.03 -4.74
N ASP A 22 43.02 11.75 -5.82
CA ASP A 22 44.00 12.56 -6.58
C ASP A 22 44.76 13.59 -5.75
N ASN A 23 44.13 14.13 -4.71
CA ASN A 23 44.69 15.17 -3.86
C ASN A 23 44.59 14.83 -2.37
N ASP A 24 44.38 13.54 -2.05
CA ASP A 24 44.29 13.00 -0.69
C ASP A 24 43.40 13.85 0.23
N SER A 25 42.20 14.19 -0.27
CA SER A 25 41.32 15.16 0.37
C SER A 25 39.91 14.63 0.58
N PHE A 26 39.19 15.20 1.53
CA PHE A 26 37.81 14.87 1.81
C PHE A 26 36.91 16.08 1.58
N ILE A 27 35.80 15.87 0.87
CA ILE A 27 34.67 16.79 0.92
C ILE A 27 33.69 16.24 1.96
N ILE A 28 33.36 17.06 2.96
CA ILE A 28 32.47 16.68 4.05
C ILE A 28 31.11 17.34 3.80
N GLY A 29 30.03 16.56 3.88
CA GLY A 29 28.67 17.10 3.88
C GLY A 29 28.49 18.08 5.05
N SER A 30 27.95 19.26 4.76
CA SER A 30 27.69 20.28 5.78
C SER A 30 26.63 19.83 6.80
N GLU A 31 25.66 19.02 6.36
CA GLU A 31 24.50 18.61 7.15
C GLU A 31 24.73 17.27 7.87
N ILE A 32 24.19 17.16 9.09
CA ILE A 32 23.98 15.87 9.76
C ILE A 32 22.68 15.31 9.21
N LEU A 33 22.73 14.10 8.67
CA LEU A 33 21.59 13.41 8.09
C LEU A 33 20.97 12.45 9.10
N GLU A 34 19.69 12.15 8.90
CA GLU A 34 18.94 11.22 9.74
C GLU A 34 18.18 10.20 8.90
N ARG A 35 18.09 8.95 9.37
CA ARG A 35 17.24 7.94 8.74
C ARG A 35 15.77 8.37 8.84
N TYR A 36 15.23 8.93 7.76
CA TYR A 36 13.86 9.46 7.73
C TYR A 36 12.80 8.36 7.55
N ALA A 37 13.15 7.27 6.86
CA ALA A 37 12.30 6.10 6.60
C ALA A 37 13.09 4.80 6.80
N PHE A 38 12.41 3.67 6.94
CA PHE A 38 13.05 2.35 7.05
C PHE A 38 14.07 2.12 5.91
N ASN A 39 13.67 2.46 4.67
CA ASN A 39 14.57 2.60 3.53
C ASN A 39 14.78 4.08 3.21
N SER A 40 15.90 4.65 3.66
CA SER A 40 16.25 6.05 3.38
C SER A 40 17.17 6.16 2.17
N HIS A 41 16.69 6.80 1.10
CA HIS A 41 17.47 7.08 -0.09
C HIS A 41 17.91 8.54 -0.15
N TYR A 42 19.19 8.74 -0.48
CA TYR A 42 19.84 10.04 -0.63
C TYR A 42 20.54 10.13 -1.98
N VAL A 43 20.43 11.28 -2.64
CA VAL A 43 21.26 11.62 -3.81
C VAL A 43 22.32 12.61 -3.34
N VAL A 44 23.57 12.32 -3.72
CA VAL A 44 24.75 13.10 -3.35
C VAL A 44 25.29 13.77 -4.60
N GLU A 45 25.24 15.09 -4.64
CA GLU A 45 25.81 15.91 -5.72
C GLU A 45 27.05 16.67 -5.21
N ILE A 46 28.12 16.64 -6.00
CA ILE A 46 29.32 17.44 -5.76
C ILE A 46 29.23 18.70 -6.64
N LYS A 47 29.22 19.88 -6.04
CA LYS A 47 29.28 21.18 -6.74
C LYS A 47 30.30 22.08 -6.08
N ASP A 48 31.25 22.60 -6.84
CA ASP A 48 32.26 23.58 -6.39
C ASP A 48 32.93 23.21 -5.06
N ASN A 49 33.39 21.95 -4.95
CA ASN A 49 34.02 21.41 -3.74
C ASN A 49 33.11 21.32 -2.49
N SER A 50 31.79 21.37 -2.68
CA SER A 50 30.77 21.19 -1.65
C SER A 50 29.86 20.00 -1.98
N LEU A 51 29.36 19.33 -0.93
CA LEU A 51 28.41 18.22 -1.05
C LEU A 51 27.00 18.72 -0.77
N THR A 52 26.11 18.57 -1.76
CA THR A 52 24.67 18.75 -1.58
C THR A 52 24.02 17.37 -1.48
N ILE A 53 23.29 17.12 -0.40
CA ILE A 53 22.66 15.83 -0.15
C ILE A 53 21.17 16.05 -0.05
N VAL A 54 20.41 15.47 -0.98
CA VAL A 54 18.96 15.61 -1.03
C VAL A 54 18.28 14.26 -0.81
N LYS A 55 17.18 14.27 -0.06
CA LYS A 55 16.33 13.08 0.09
C LYS A 55 15.76 12.72 -1.28
N ASN A 56 15.92 11.47 -1.68
CA ASN A 56 15.39 10.96 -2.94
C ASN A 56 14.38 9.86 -2.66
N TYR A 57 13.20 10.25 -2.21
CA TYR A 57 12.13 9.31 -1.92
C TYR A 57 11.21 9.17 -3.14
N ASP A 58 10.97 7.93 -3.57
CA ASP A 58 10.18 7.65 -4.76
C ASP A 58 8.67 7.66 -4.46
N TYR A 59 8.14 8.86 -4.23
CA TYR A 59 6.70 9.07 -4.02
C TYR A 59 5.85 8.60 -5.21
N LEU A 60 6.41 8.62 -6.43
CA LEU A 60 5.67 8.23 -7.63
C LEU A 60 5.44 6.72 -7.65
N SER A 61 6.47 5.93 -7.33
CA SER A 61 6.35 4.48 -7.17
C SER A 61 5.34 4.11 -6.09
N GLU A 62 5.34 4.79 -4.93
CA GLU A 62 4.34 4.52 -3.88
C GLU A 62 2.90 4.77 -4.35
N ILE A 63 2.67 5.89 -5.04
CA ILE A 63 1.35 6.23 -5.56
C ILE A 63 0.92 5.20 -6.62
N LEU A 64 1.81 4.82 -7.53
CA LEU A 64 1.51 3.81 -8.55
C LEU A 64 1.21 2.45 -7.94
N ASN A 65 1.94 2.04 -6.90
CA ASN A 65 1.69 0.79 -6.19
C ASN A 65 0.36 0.81 -5.44
N LEU A 66 0.02 1.93 -4.79
CA LEU A 66 -1.29 2.11 -4.16
C LEU A 66 -2.42 2.02 -5.20
N LEU A 67 -2.29 2.71 -6.33
CA LEU A 67 -3.29 2.70 -7.38
C LEU A 67 -3.41 1.32 -8.03
N GLY A 68 -2.29 0.65 -8.31
CA GLY A 68 -2.27 -0.71 -8.88
C GLY A 68 -3.01 -1.71 -8.00
N ARG A 69 -2.76 -1.65 -6.67
CA ARG A 69 -3.49 -2.47 -5.69
C ARG A 69 -4.98 -2.19 -5.67
N MET A 70 -5.35 -0.92 -5.60
CA MET A 70 -6.76 -0.54 -5.57
C MET A 70 -7.47 -0.98 -6.87
N LEU A 71 -6.82 -0.83 -8.02
CA LEU A 71 -7.38 -1.24 -9.31
C LEU A 71 -7.57 -2.76 -9.38
N ILE A 72 -6.57 -3.57 -8.98
CA ILE A 72 -6.67 -5.03 -9.06
C ILE A 72 -7.72 -5.57 -8.08
N THR A 73 -7.77 -5.06 -6.85
CA THR A 73 -8.75 -5.51 -5.85
C THR A 73 -10.17 -5.15 -6.26
N VAL A 74 -10.41 -3.88 -6.65
CA VAL A 74 -11.72 -3.44 -7.16
C VAL A 74 -12.14 -4.23 -8.41
N ALA A 75 -11.21 -4.51 -9.33
CA ALA A 75 -11.52 -5.29 -10.52
C ALA A 75 -11.96 -6.72 -10.17
N ILE A 76 -11.26 -7.39 -9.26
CA ILE A 76 -11.59 -8.73 -8.77
C ILE A 76 -12.97 -8.72 -8.09
N GLU A 77 -13.20 -7.75 -7.21
CA GLU A 77 -14.46 -7.57 -6.47
C GLU A 77 -15.64 -7.39 -7.42
N LEU A 78 -15.53 -6.51 -8.40
CA LEU A 78 -16.59 -6.28 -9.39
C LEU A 78 -16.81 -7.49 -10.31
N ALA A 79 -15.75 -8.20 -10.70
CA ALA A 79 -15.86 -9.41 -11.50
C ALA A 79 -16.63 -10.50 -10.74
N ILE A 80 -16.28 -10.73 -9.47
CA ILE A 80 -16.96 -11.69 -8.61
C ILE A 80 -18.39 -11.22 -8.33
N ALA A 81 -18.61 -9.93 -8.09
CA ALA A 81 -19.94 -9.38 -7.88
C ALA A 81 -20.85 -9.62 -9.10
N TRP A 82 -20.28 -9.49 -10.31
CA TRP A 82 -20.99 -9.78 -11.55
C TRP A 82 -21.39 -11.25 -11.67
N LEU A 83 -20.51 -12.18 -11.28
CA LEU A 83 -20.79 -13.63 -11.20
C LEU A 83 -21.86 -13.95 -10.16
N PHE A 84 -21.87 -13.23 -9.04
CA PHE A 84 -22.87 -13.34 -7.97
C PHE A 84 -24.19 -12.61 -8.28
N THR A 85 -24.38 -12.19 -9.54
CA THR A 85 -25.60 -11.56 -10.07
C THR A 85 -25.96 -10.21 -9.44
N TYR A 86 -25.00 -9.50 -8.85
CA TYR A 86 -25.21 -8.11 -8.44
C TYR A 86 -25.27 -7.19 -9.66
N ARG A 87 -26.19 -6.22 -9.62
CA ARG A 87 -26.46 -5.31 -10.74
C ARG A 87 -26.76 -3.88 -10.27
N LYS A 88 -26.52 -2.91 -11.15
CA LYS A 88 -26.90 -1.49 -10.98
C LYS A 88 -26.40 -0.94 -9.63
N HIS A 89 -27.32 -0.50 -8.75
CA HIS A 89 -26.99 0.10 -7.47
C HIS A 89 -26.27 -0.85 -6.50
N GLU A 90 -26.42 -2.18 -6.66
CA GLU A 90 -25.66 -3.16 -5.89
C GLU A 90 -24.16 -3.10 -6.26
N LEU A 91 -23.84 -2.98 -7.57
CA LEU A 91 -22.46 -2.81 -8.03
C LEU A 91 -21.89 -1.46 -7.62
N THR A 92 -22.69 -0.39 -7.62
CA THR A 92 -22.25 0.92 -7.13
C THR A 92 -21.91 0.87 -5.64
N LEU A 93 -22.71 0.17 -4.83
CA LEU A 93 -22.41 -0.01 -3.40
C LEU A 93 -21.08 -0.75 -3.22
N ILE A 94 -20.91 -1.87 -3.93
CA ILE A 94 -19.68 -2.68 -3.88
C ILE A 94 -18.47 -1.84 -4.29
N LEU A 95 -18.56 -1.12 -5.40
CA LEU A 95 -17.48 -0.26 -5.89
C LEU A 95 -17.07 0.80 -4.85
N VAL A 96 -18.06 1.53 -4.31
CA VAL A 96 -17.78 2.63 -3.37
C VAL A 96 -17.19 2.10 -2.07
N VAL A 97 -17.74 1.01 -1.54
CA VAL A 97 -17.24 0.40 -0.30
C VAL A 97 -15.81 -0.08 -0.50
N ASN A 98 -15.54 -0.80 -1.58
CA ASN A 98 -14.20 -1.28 -1.92
C ASN A 98 -13.18 -0.15 -2.07
N ILE A 99 -13.53 0.91 -2.80
CA ILE A 99 -12.61 2.05 -2.96
C ILE A 99 -12.30 2.65 -1.59
N ILE A 100 -13.29 2.82 -0.72
CA ILE A 100 -13.10 3.41 0.61
C ILE A 100 -12.28 2.48 1.52
N THR A 101 -12.64 1.20 1.61
CA THR A 101 -11.94 0.22 2.46
C THR A 101 -10.49 0.04 2.01
N GLN A 102 -10.26 -0.09 0.70
CA GLN A 102 -8.93 -0.20 0.12
C GLN A 102 -8.13 1.09 0.28
N LEU A 103 -8.72 2.27 0.11
CA LEU A 103 -8.02 3.53 0.34
C LEU A 103 -7.52 3.61 1.80
N ILE A 104 -8.39 3.29 2.76
CA ILE A 104 -8.03 3.30 4.19
C ILE A 104 -6.91 2.30 4.48
N LEU A 105 -7.06 1.06 4.02
CA LEU A 105 -6.07 0.01 4.23
C LEU A 105 -4.72 0.38 3.61
N ASN A 106 -4.70 0.84 2.35
CA ASN A 106 -3.45 1.16 1.67
C ASN A 106 -2.75 2.39 2.25
N ILE A 107 -3.48 3.40 2.74
CA ILE A 107 -2.87 4.51 3.48
C ILE A 107 -2.18 3.98 4.75
N PHE A 108 -2.85 3.10 5.50
CA PHE A 108 -2.29 2.52 6.70
C PHE A 108 -1.04 1.66 6.42
N LEU A 109 -1.05 0.92 5.30
CA LEU A 109 0.11 0.15 4.85
C LEU A 109 1.28 1.02 4.43
N ASN A 110 1.05 2.12 3.71
CA ASN A 110 2.11 3.05 3.34
C ASN A 110 2.77 3.69 4.58
N ILE A 111 1.97 4.12 5.56
CA ILE A 111 2.51 4.63 6.85
C ILE A 111 3.33 3.54 7.56
N THR A 112 2.84 2.30 7.54
CA THR A 112 3.54 1.18 8.17
C THR A 112 4.87 0.88 7.47
N ASN A 113 4.89 0.83 6.14
CA ASN A 113 6.08 0.58 5.33
C ASN A 113 7.14 1.67 5.52
N TYR A 114 6.70 2.92 5.70
CA TYR A 114 7.58 4.04 5.96
C TYR A 114 8.39 3.85 7.26
N HIS A 115 7.77 3.27 8.30
CA HIS A 115 8.38 3.13 9.63
C HIS A 115 8.95 1.74 9.94
N GLN A 116 8.45 0.68 9.29
CA GLN A 116 8.65 -0.71 9.70
C GLN A 116 9.04 -1.58 8.50
N GLY A 117 9.74 -2.68 8.76
CA GLY A 117 10.15 -3.62 7.72
C GLY A 117 9.02 -4.50 7.17
N ILE A 118 9.33 -5.22 6.07
CA ILE A 118 8.39 -6.03 5.27
C ILE A 118 7.57 -7.06 6.08
N PHE A 119 8.15 -7.68 7.12
CA PHE A 119 7.43 -8.67 7.94
C PHE A 119 6.28 -8.06 8.74
N TYR A 120 6.50 -6.87 9.31
CA TYR A 120 5.44 -6.15 10.03
C TYR A 120 4.39 -5.62 9.05
N LEU A 121 4.81 -5.18 7.86
CA LEU A 121 3.89 -4.79 6.79
C LEU A 121 2.95 -5.94 6.39
N ILE A 122 3.48 -7.15 6.18
CA ILE A 122 2.68 -8.35 5.85
C ILE A 122 1.70 -8.68 6.99
N PHE A 123 2.15 -8.61 8.23
CA PHE A 123 1.28 -8.86 9.40
C PHE A 123 0.12 -7.86 9.46
N VAL A 124 0.41 -6.56 9.30
CA VAL A 124 -0.61 -5.50 9.27
C VAL A 124 -1.55 -5.66 8.09
N PHE A 125 -1.04 -6.04 6.92
CA PHE A 125 -1.85 -6.33 5.74
C PHE A 125 -2.88 -7.43 6.00
N LEU A 126 -2.44 -8.58 6.52
CA LEU A 126 -3.34 -9.70 6.82
C LEU A 126 -4.41 -9.33 7.85
N LEU A 127 -4.04 -8.61 8.92
CA LEU A 127 -5.01 -8.12 9.90
C LEU A 127 -5.99 -7.11 9.31
N GLY A 128 -5.49 -6.19 8.49
CA GLY A 128 -6.29 -5.18 7.82
C GLY A 128 -7.32 -5.78 6.88
N GLU A 129 -6.95 -6.79 6.09
CA GLU A 129 -7.85 -7.52 5.20
C GLU A 129 -8.96 -8.26 5.97
N ILE A 130 -8.66 -8.80 7.16
CA ILE A 130 -9.71 -9.38 8.02
C ILE A 130 -10.70 -8.31 8.47
N ILE A 131 -10.21 -7.13 8.87
CA ILE A 131 -11.06 -6.01 9.28
C ILE A 131 -11.92 -5.50 8.12
N VAL A 132 -11.33 -5.39 6.92
CA VAL A 132 -12.05 -5.04 5.68
C VAL A 132 -13.14 -6.06 5.40
N LEU A 133 -12.83 -7.35 5.39
CA LEU A 133 -13.81 -8.43 5.19
C LEU A 133 -15.00 -8.34 6.16
N LEU A 134 -14.73 -8.10 7.45
CA LEU A 134 -15.80 -7.94 8.44
C LEU A 134 -16.65 -6.68 8.19
N THR A 135 -16.00 -5.57 7.84
CA THR A 135 -16.65 -4.29 7.55
C THR A 135 -17.54 -4.41 6.32
N GLU A 136 -17.04 -5.01 5.24
CA GLU A 136 -17.76 -5.21 4.00
C GLU A 136 -18.94 -6.18 4.16
N ALA A 137 -18.76 -7.26 4.92
CA ALA A 137 -19.86 -8.16 5.28
C ALA A 137 -21.02 -7.41 5.94
N ILE A 138 -20.74 -6.59 6.96
CA ILE A 138 -21.76 -5.80 7.65
C ILE A 138 -22.43 -4.82 6.68
N ILE A 139 -21.64 -4.06 5.92
CA ILE A 139 -22.15 -3.05 5.00
C ILE A 139 -22.99 -3.67 3.90
N TYR A 140 -22.59 -4.79 3.30
CA TYR A 140 -23.36 -5.41 2.22
C TYR A 140 -24.63 -6.08 2.73
N ILE A 141 -24.61 -6.76 3.88
CA ILE A 141 -25.85 -7.32 4.46
C ILE A 141 -26.89 -6.22 4.71
N MET A 142 -26.46 -5.10 5.30
CA MET A 142 -27.36 -3.99 5.62
C MET A 142 -27.74 -3.17 4.38
N GLY A 143 -26.77 -2.85 3.54
CA GLY A 143 -26.89 -2.01 2.36
C GLY A 143 -27.71 -2.68 1.27
N MET A 144 -27.45 -3.96 0.96
CA MET A 144 -28.22 -4.71 -0.04
C MET A 144 -29.68 -4.88 0.39
N LYS A 145 -29.96 -5.09 1.68
CA LYS A 145 -31.33 -5.11 2.22
C LYS A 145 -32.05 -3.78 2.00
N ARG A 146 -31.36 -2.65 2.24
CA ARG A 146 -31.92 -1.30 1.99
C ARG A 146 -32.16 -1.05 0.50
N LEU A 147 -31.23 -1.46 -0.36
CA LEU A 147 -31.36 -1.34 -1.82
C LEU A 147 -32.49 -2.20 -2.36
N ALA A 148 -32.62 -3.44 -1.91
CA ALA A 148 -33.71 -4.33 -2.30
C ALA A 148 -35.08 -3.74 -1.98
N LYS A 149 -35.24 -3.18 -0.77
CA LYS A 149 -36.48 -2.49 -0.37
C LYS A 149 -36.73 -1.22 -1.20
N LYS A 150 -35.69 -0.41 -1.44
CA LYS A 150 -35.83 0.88 -2.14
C LYS A 150 -36.13 0.74 -3.63
N TYR A 151 -35.51 -0.23 -4.30
CA TYR A 151 -35.59 -0.41 -5.75
C TYR A 151 -36.37 -1.66 -6.18
N ASN A 152 -37.03 -2.33 -5.23
CA ASN A 152 -37.82 -3.56 -5.44
C ASN A 152 -37.02 -4.68 -6.14
N TYR A 153 -35.75 -4.84 -5.77
CA TYR A 153 -34.91 -5.94 -6.27
C TYR A 153 -35.24 -7.26 -5.57
N PRO A 154 -35.03 -8.41 -6.24
CA PRO A 154 -35.16 -9.72 -5.61
C PRO A 154 -34.27 -9.80 -4.38
N HIS A 155 -34.86 -10.15 -3.24
CA HIS A 155 -34.13 -10.25 -1.99
C HIS A 155 -33.23 -11.49 -2.01
N LYS A 156 -31.91 -11.26 -1.95
CA LYS A 156 -30.92 -12.33 -1.77
C LYS A 156 -30.80 -12.63 -0.27
N SER A 157 -30.48 -13.87 0.09
CA SER A 157 -30.34 -14.26 1.50
C SER A 157 -29.09 -13.64 2.13
N VAL A 158 -29.07 -13.52 3.45
CA VAL A 158 -27.86 -13.08 4.19
C VAL A 158 -26.67 -13.98 3.86
N GLY A 159 -26.89 -15.29 3.75
CA GLY A 159 -25.86 -16.25 3.38
C GLY A 159 -25.26 -15.99 1.99
N HIS A 160 -26.06 -15.52 1.03
CA HIS A 160 -25.55 -15.12 -0.31
C HIS A 160 -24.60 -13.94 -0.23
N HIS A 161 -24.92 -12.94 0.60
CA HIS A 161 -24.06 -11.77 0.81
C HIS A 161 -22.76 -12.15 1.53
N VAL A 162 -22.85 -12.98 2.57
CA VAL A 162 -21.66 -13.46 3.31
C VAL A 162 -20.75 -14.29 2.41
N PHE A 163 -21.31 -15.22 1.64
CA PHE A 163 -20.54 -16.06 0.73
C PHE A 163 -19.85 -15.23 -0.36
N TYR A 164 -20.55 -14.22 -0.90
CA TYR A 164 -19.93 -13.25 -1.82
C TYR A 164 -18.71 -12.57 -1.19
N VAL A 165 -18.85 -11.99 0.01
CA VAL A 165 -17.76 -11.26 0.66
C VAL A 165 -16.56 -12.15 0.88
N ILE A 166 -16.77 -13.36 1.41
CA ILE A 166 -15.68 -14.30 1.65
C ILE A 166 -14.94 -14.61 0.35
N VAL A 167 -15.66 -14.92 -0.73
CA VAL A 167 -15.04 -15.26 -2.02
C VAL A 167 -14.33 -14.05 -2.64
N ALA A 168 -14.96 -12.88 -2.62
CA ALA A 168 -14.41 -11.64 -3.18
C ALA A 168 -13.15 -11.19 -2.45
N ASN A 169 -13.22 -11.07 -1.12
CA ASN A 169 -12.10 -10.64 -0.28
C ASN A 169 -10.97 -11.68 -0.27
N PHE A 170 -11.29 -12.98 -0.28
CA PHE A 170 -10.24 -14.00 -0.38
C PHE A 170 -9.51 -13.92 -1.73
N ALA A 171 -10.22 -13.69 -2.84
CA ALA A 171 -9.59 -13.52 -4.14
C ALA A 171 -8.79 -12.22 -4.23
N SER A 172 -9.32 -11.11 -3.71
CA SER A 172 -8.66 -9.80 -3.73
C SER A 172 -7.45 -9.76 -2.78
N LEU A 173 -7.45 -10.53 -1.69
CA LEU A 173 -6.28 -10.74 -0.82
C LEU A 173 -5.06 -11.25 -1.61
N PHE A 174 -5.23 -12.22 -2.50
CA PHE A 174 -4.13 -12.69 -3.35
C PHE A 174 -3.75 -11.65 -4.40
N GLY A 175 -4.72 -11.00 -5.04
CA GLY A 175 -4.47 -9.97 -6.04
C GLY A 175 -3.67 -8.78 -5.48
N GLY A 176 -4.11 -8.22 -4.35
CA GLY A 176 -3.42 -7.13 -3.65
C GLY A 176 -2.13 -7.60 -2.97
N GLY A 177 -2.10 -8.81 -2.43
CA GLY A 177 -0.93 -9.39 -1.76
C GLY A 177 0.25 -9.64 -2.71
N LEU A 178 0.00 -10.05 -3.96
CA LEU A 178 1.06 -10.26 -4.97
C LEU A 178 1.90 -9.01 -5.20
N LEU A 179 1.27 -7.83 -5.21
CA LEU A 179 1.96 -6.56 -5.39
C LEU A 179 2.84 -6.17 -4.18
N LEU A 180 2.74 -6.86 -3.01
CA LEU A 180 3.60 -6.56 -1.83
C LEU A 180 5.02 -7.04 -2.04
N PHE A 181 5.20 -8.04 -2.90
CA PHE A 181 6.49 -8.65 -3.18
C PHE A 181 7.25 -7.95 -4.31
N PHE A 182 6.61 -6.99 -4.99
CA PHE A 182 7.21 -6.19 -6.05
C PHE A 182 7.48 -4.73 -5.60
N LEU A 183 7.29 -4.44 -4.32
CA LEU A 183 7.57 -3.17 -3.64
C LEU A 183 8.99 -3.13 -3.10
#